data_AF-A0A9P7TCN7-F1
#
_entry.id   AF-A0A9P7TCN7-F1
#
_cell.length_a   1.000
_cell.length_b   1.000
_cell.length_c   1.000
_cell.angle_alpha   90.00
_cell.angle_beta   90.00
_cell.angle_gamma   90.00
#
_symmetry.space_group_name_H-M   'P 1'
#
loop_
_entity.id
_entity.type
_entity.pdbx_description
1 polymer ?
#
loop_
_entity_poly.entity_id
_entity_poly.type
_entity_poly.pdbx_seq_one_letter_code
_entity_poly.pdbx_strand_id
1 'polypeptide(L)'
;MASVPSSGGEGSVVSGGAVVEKLQEWGSNSFPPALMATLITALHARPMKPFVLAVFVPPLLFSSYVNLLGFPTASAGITAAWSGVYALLAFRRRQSLRNKFSVRGLVRGSAIGMGSANALAGGWVYYRGDLRKDNEERLRRNRWGAVEE
;
A
#
# COMPACT_ATOMS: atom_id res chain seq x y z
N MET A 1 -29.56 -36.87 -19.96
CA MET A 1 -30.07 -36.64 -18.59
C MET A 1 -29.15 -35.60 -17.96
N ALA A 2 -29.59 -34.34 -17.94
CA ALA A 2 -28.79 -33.21 -17.49
C ALA A 2 -28.91 -33.07 -15.97
N SER A 3 -27.78 -33.01 -15.27
CA SER A 3 -27.73 -32.60 -13.86
C SER A 3 -27.00 -31.25 -13.77
N VAL A 4 -27.80 -30.19 -13.71
CA VAL A 4 -27.36 -28.86 -13.27
C VAL A 4 -27.12 -28.92 -11.76
N PRO A 5 -25.96 -28.47 -11.23
CA PRO A 5 -25.89 -28.08 -9.84
C PRO A 5 -26.35 -26.62 -9.70
N SER A 6 -27.41 -26.51 -8.91
CA SER A 6 -28.03 -25.33 -8.32
C SER A 6 -27.05 -24.25 -7.87
N SER A 7 -27.45 -23.00 -8.12
CA SER A 7 -26.90 -21.81 -7.50
C SER A 7 -26.79 -21.95 -5.98
N GLY A 8 -25.57 -21.76 -5.46
CA GLY A 8 -25.32 -21.40 -4.08
C GLY A 8 -24.65 -20.03 -4.07
N GLY A 9 -25.45 -18.97 -3.94
CA GLY A 9 -24.93 -17.64 -3.70
C GLY A 9 -24.34 -17.59 -2.29
N GLU A 10 -23.03 -17.77 -2.17
CA GLU A 10 -22.32 -17.50 -0.92
C GLU A 10 -22.17 -15.98 -0.77
N GLY A 11 -23.15 -15.38 -0.08
CA GLY A 11 -22.95 -14.11 0.58
C GLY A 11 -21.78 -14.25 1.54
N SER A 12 -20.66 -13.61 1.21
CA SER A 12 -19.44 -13.63 2.00
C SER A 12 -19.68 -12.97 3.36
N VAL A 13 -19.96 -13.79 4.36
CA VAL A 13 -19.82 -13.40 5.76
C VAL A 13 -18.33 -13.15 5.98
N VAL A 14 -17.96 -11.87 6.03
CA VAL A 14 -16.59 -11.43 6.24
C VAL A 14 -16.13 -11.86 7.63
N SER A 15 -15.49 -13.02 7.73
CA SER A 15 -14.83 -13.49 8.95
C SER A 15 -13.67 -12.55 9.29
N GLY A 16 -13.52 -12.18 10.57
CA GLY A 16 -12.45 -11.28 11.03
C GLY A 16 -11.04 -11.76 10.64
N GLY A 17 -10.84 -13.07 10.50
CA GLY A 17 -9.59 -13.65 9.99
C GLY A 17 -9.31 -13.30 8.53
N ALA A 18 -10.33 -13.32 7.68
CA ALA A 18 -10.19 -13.01 6.24
C ALA A 18 -9.83 -11.53 6.01
N VAL A 19 -10.27 -10.62 6.88
CA VAL A 19 -9.89 -9.19 6.82
C VAL A 19 -8.42 -9.01 7.19
N VAL A 20 -7.96 -9.69 8.24
CA VAL A 20 -6.56 -9.62 8.68
C VAL A 20 -5.63 -10.21 7.64
N GLU A 21 -6.01 -11.31 7.00
CA GLU A 21 -5.25 -11.92 5.90
C GLU A 21 -5.13 -10.98 4.72
N LYS A 22 -6.24 -10.37 4.26
CA LYS A 22 -6.21 -9.36 3.19
C LYS A 22 -5.35 -8.15 3.55
N LEU A 23 -5.36 -7.70 4.80
CA LEU A 23 -4.49 -6.61 5.26
C LEU A 23 -3.01 -7.01 5.22
N GLN A 24 -2.70 -8.25 5.62
CA GLN A 24 -1.34 -8.80 5.56
C GLN A 24 -0.86 -8.90 4.10
N GLU A 25 -1.68 -9.47 3.21
CA GLU A 25 -1.40 -9.54 1.78
C GLU A 25 -1.17 -8.14 1.20
N TRP A 26 -2.07 -7.20 1.49
CA TRP A 26 -1.96 -5.83 1.01
C TRP A 26 -0.68 -5.15 1.50
N GLY A 27 -0.37 -5.22 2.79
CA GLY A 27 0.80 -4.56 3.37
C GLY A 27 2.14 -5.17 2.91
N SER A 28 2.15 -6.46 2.58
CA SER A 28 3.34 -7.18 2.12
C SER A 28 3.64 -7.00 0.62
N ASN A 29 2.77 -6.32 -0.13
CA ASN A 29 2.87 -6.21 -1.58
C ASN A 29 3.59 -4.91 -2.04
N SER A 30 4.28 -4.95 -3.18
CA SER A 30 4.93 -3.80 -3.82
C SER A 30 3.96 -2.81 -4.49
N PHE A 31 2.73 -3.25 -4.82
CA PHE A 31 1.73 -2.41 -5.49
C PHE A 31 1.23 -1.22 -4.67
N PRO A 32 0.82 -1.36 -3.39
CA PRO A 32 0.27 -0.25 -2.61
C PRO A 32 1.14 1.02 -2.56
N PRO A 33 2.47 0.95 -2.31
CA PRO A 33 3.30 2.16 -2.33
C PRO A 33 3.44 2.77 -3.73
N ALA A 34 3.50 1.95 -4.79
CA ALA A 34 3.55 2.44 -6.16
C ALA A 34 2.25 3.17 -6.56
N LEU A 35 1.09 2.58 -6.25
CA LEU A 35 -0.22 3.21 -6.48
C LEU A 35 -0.35 4.54 -5.73
N MET A 36 0.13 4.58 -4.49
CA MET A 36 0.12 5.80 -3.70
C MET A 36 0.99 6.89 -4.32
N ALA A 37 2.19 6.53 -4.79
CA ALA A 37 3.07 7.45 -5.52
C ALA A 37 2.40 8.00 -6.80
N THR A 38 1.68 7.16 -7.54
CA THR A 38 0.91 7.57 -8.72
C THR A 38 -0.22 8.54 -8.35
N LEU A 39 -0.99 8.28 -7.29
CA LEU A 39 -2.05 9.18 -6.83
C LEU A 39 -1.50 10.54 -6.37
N ILE A 40 -0.39 10.54 -5.62
CA ILE A 40 0.27 11.77 -5.19
C ILE A 40 0.72 12.57 -6.40
N THR A 41 1.28 11.90 -7.41
CA THR A 41 1.70 12.50 -8.67
C THR A 41 0.51 13.09 -9.42
N ALA A 42 -0.57 12.33 -9.60
CA ALA A 42 -1.78 12.81 -10.27
C ALA A 42 -2.37 14.05 -9.57
N LEU A 43 -2.32 14.11 -8.24
CA LEU A 43 -2.88 15.23 -7.47
C LEU A 43 -1.97 16.48 -7.45
N HIS A 44 -0.66 16.31 -7.57
CA HIS A 44 0.34 17.37 -7.37
C HIS A 44 1.18 17.71 -8.60
N ALA A 45 1.00 17.00 -9.73
CA ALA A 45 1.57 17.37 -11.01
C ALA A 45 0.88 18.60 -11.62
N ARG A 46 -0.42 18.81 -11.32
CA ARG A 46 -1.18 19.96 -11.85
C ARG A 46 -2.21 20.49 -10.83
N PRO A 47 -1.93 21.59 -10.12
CA PRO A 47 -0.79 22.51 -10.23
C PRO A 47 0.50 21.89 -9.65
N MET A 48 1.65 22.15 -10.29
CA MET A 48 2.95 21.62 -9.86
C MET A 48 3.27 22.05 -8.42
N LYS A 49 3.39 21.08 -7.52
CA LYS A 49 3.89 21.28 -6.15
C LYS A 49 5.17 20.48 -5.97
N PRO A 50 6.33 21.02 -6.39
CA PRO A 50 7.59 20.27 -6.47
C PRO A 50 7.99 19.69 -5.11
N PHE A 51 7.75 20.41 -4.02
CA PHE A 51 8.03 19.93 -2.67
C PHE A 51 7.30 18.62 -2.33
N VAL A 52 6.00 18.52 -2.64
CA VAL A 52 5.23 17.30 -2.34
C VAL A 52 5.71 16.14 -3.19
N LEU A 53 5.99 16.39 -4.47
CA LEU A 53 6.48 15.35 -5.37
C LEU A 53 7.87 14.85 -4.94
N ALA A 54 8.80 15.74 -4.64
CA ALA A 54 10.15 15.38 -4.23
C ALA A 54 10.22 14.64 -2.89
N VAL A 55 9.33 14.97 -1.94
CA VAL A 55 9.35 14.38 -0.59
C VAL A 55 8.64 13.03 -0.53
N PHE A 56 7.49 12.88 -1.21
CA PHE A 56 6.67 11.67 -1.03
C PHE A 56 6.85 10.62 -2.12
N VAL A 57 7.12 11.01 -3.36
CA VAL A 57 7.17 10.06 -4.49
C VAL A 57 8.40 9.16 -4.44
N PRO A 58 9.64 9.67 -4.26
CA PRO A 58 10.83 8.81 -4.24
C PRO A 58 10.83 7.77 -3.12
N PRO A 59 10.48 8.09 -1.86
CA PRO A 59 10.48 7.08 -0.79
C PRO A 59 9.42 5.99 -0.99
N LEU A 60 8.26 6.32 -1.58
CA LEU A 60 7.23 5.33 -1.89
C LEU A 60 7.65 4.42 -3.05
N LEU A 61 8.25 4.97 -4.12
CA LEU A 61 8.81 4.13 -5.19
C LEU A 61 9.97 3.27 -4.68
N PHE A 62 10.81 3.82 -3.81
CA PHE A 62 11.87 3.07 -3.14
C PHE A 62 11.31 1.93 -2.28
N SER A 63 10.24 2.17 -1.54
CA SER A 63 9.55 1.12 -0.79
C SER A 63 9.05 -0.02 -1.70
N SER A 64 8.47 0.31 -2.86
CA SER A 64 8.07 -0.68 -3.87
C SER A 64 9.27 -1.49 -4.37
N TYR A 65 10.40 -0.82 -4.64
CA TYR A 65 11.64 -1.47 -5.06
C TYR A 65 12.22 -2.40 -3.98
N VAL A 66 12.27 -1.96 -2.71
CA VAL A 66 12.75 -2.78 -1.58
C VAL A 66 11.90 -4.04 -1.40
N ASN A 67 10.59 -3.94 -1.65
CA ASN A 67 9.71 -5.11 -1.63
C ASN A 67 10.13 -6.11 -2.71
N LEU A 68 10.36 -5.63 -3.94
CA LEU A 68 10.83 -6.46 -5.06
C LEU A 68 12.22 -7.06 -4.83
N LEU A 69 13.07 -6.44 -4.00
CA LEU A 69 14.35 -7.01 -3.59
C LEU A 69 14.21 -8.20 -2.64
N GLY A 70 13.02 -8.45 -2.09
CA GLY A 70 12.74 -9.52 -1.13
C GLY A 70 12.74 -9.07 0.32
N PHE A 71 12.55 -7.78 0.60
CA PHE A 71 12.40 -7.25 1.96
C PHE A 71 10.98 -6.70 2.20
N PRO A 72 9.95 -7.58 2.26
CA PRO A 72 8.56 -7.16 2.39
C PRO A 72 8.29 -6.44 3.73
N THR A 73 8.87 -6.89 4.85
CA THR A 73 8.65 -6.26 6.16
C THR A 73 9.23 -4.85 6.20
N ALA A 74 10.48 -4.67 5.73
CA ALA A 74 11.10 -3.35 5.68
C ALA A 74 10.35 -2.40 4.73
N SER A 75 9.93 -2.90 3.58
CA SER A 75 9.10 -2.16 2.64
C SER A 75 7.78 -1.72 3.27
N ALA A 76 7.08 -2.62 3.95
CA ALA A 76 5.82 -2.35 4.63
C ALA A 76 5.94 -1.22 5.66
N GLY A 77 7.04 -1.20 6.43
CA GLY A 77 7.35 -0.12 7.37
C GLY A 77 7.54 1.24 6.69
N ILE A 78 8.31 1.30 5.60
CA ILE A 78 8.52 2.53 4.82
C ILE A 78 7.20 3.00 4.21
N THR A 79 6.42 2.08 3.63
CA THR A 79 5.09 2.36 3.09
C THR A 79 4.19 2.96 4.16
N ALA A 80 4.17 2.36 5.36
CA ALA A 80 3.30 2.78 6.45
C ALA A 80 3.66 4.19 6.94
N ALA A 81 4.95 4.45 7.15
CA ALA A 81 5.45 5.75 7.59
C ALA A 81 5.09 6.85 6.59
N TRP A 82 5.46 6.69 5.31
CA TRP A 82 5.26 7.74 4.31
C TRP A 82 3.80 7.93 3.90
N SER A 83 3.04 6.85 3.77
CA SER A 83 1.60 6.91 3.47
C SER A 83 0.82 7.51 4.65
N GLY A 84 1.21 7.15 5.88
CA GLY A 84 0.62 7.69 7.11
C GLY A 84 0.90 9.18 7.29
N VAL A 85 2.16 9.62 7.12
CA VAL A 85 2.52 11.04 7.18
C VAL A 85 1.76 11.85 6.12
N TYR A 86 1.67 11.32 4.89
CA TYR A 86 0.88 11.98 3.85
C TYR A 86 -0.61 12.10 4.25
N ALA A 87 -1.21 11.02 4.76
CA ALA A 87 -2.61 11.02 5.18
C ALA A 87 -2.86 12.01 6.34
N LEU A 88 -2.00 12.03 7.36
CA LEU A 88 -2.07 12.98 8.48
C LEU A 88 -2.00 14.44 8.02
N LEU A 89 -1.03 14.76 7.14
CA LEU A 89 -0.90 16.11 6.59
C LEU A 89 -2.08 16.49 5.70
N ALA A 90 -2.61 15.52 4.95
CA ALA A 90 -3.77 15.73 4.11
C ALA A 90 -5.05 15.93 4.94
N PHE A 91 -5.23 15.26 6.08
CA PHE A 91 -6.33 15.49 7.01
C PHE A 91 -6.29 16.89 7.65
N ARG A 92 -5.09 17.41 7.94
CA ARG A 92 -4.93 18.75 8.55
C ARG A 92 -5.43 19.90 7.66
N ARG A 93 -5.52 19.71 6.34
CA ARG A 93 -5.92 20.77 5.40
C ARG A 93 -7.44 20.97 5.38
N ARG A 94 -7.92 22.10 5.94
CA ARG A 94 -9.30 22.56 5.82
C ARG A 94 -9.66 22.81 4.34
N GLN A 95 -10.84 22.36 3.91
CA GLN A 95 -11.39 22.63 2.58
C GLN A 95 -12.84 23.08 2.70
N SER A 96 -13.26 24.00 1.82
CA SER A 96 -14.68 24.34 1.68
C SER A 96 -15.49 23.10 1.30
N LEU A 97 -16.74 23.01 1.76
CA LEU A 97 -17.61 21.87 1.46
C LEU A 97 -17.78 21.67 -0.05
N ARG A 98 -17.81 22.75 -0.83
CA ARG A 98 -17.89 22.71 -2.30
C ARG A 98 -16.69 22.02 -2.96
N ASN A 99 -15.48 22.20 -2.42
CA ASN A 99 -14.28 21.53 -2.96
C ASN A 99 -14.25 20.03 -2.63
N LYS A 100 -14.95 19.58 -1.59
CA LYS A 100 -15.00 18.16 -1.21
C LYS A 100 -15.78 17.33 -2.23
N PHE A 101 -16.81 17.89 -2.86
CA PHE A 101 -17.63 17.24 -3.88
C PHE A 101 -17.14 17.44 -5.33
N SER A 102 -15.88 17.87 -5.51
CA SER A 102 -15.28 18.01 -6.84
C SER A 102 -14.49 16.75 -7.24
N VAL A 103 -14.18 16.59 -8.53
CA VAL A 103 -13.29 15.50 -9.01
C VAL A 103 -11.94 15.52 -8.27
N ARG A 104 -11.39 16.71 -8.00
CA ARG A 104 -10.18 16.86 -7.17
C ARG A 104 -10.41 16.43 -5.71
N GLY A 105 -11.61 16.68 -5.19
CA GLY A 105 -12.04 16.21 -3.87
C GLY A 105 -12.06 14.68 -3.80
N LEU A 106 -12.57 14.01 -4.84
CA LEU A 106 -12.56 12.55 -4.95
C LEU A 106 -11.14 12.00 -5.00
N VAL A 107 -10.28 12.48 -5.89
CA VAL A 107 -8.87 12.02 -5.99
C VAL A 107 -8.13 12.22 -4.69
N ARG A 108 -8.35 13.36 -4.01
CA ARG A 108 -7.76 13.61 -2.69
C ARG A 108 -8.33 12.68 -1.62
N GLY A 109 -9.63 12.41 -1.63
CA GLY A 109 -10.28 11.45 -0.75
C GLY A 109 -9.70 10.05 -0.92
N SER A 110 -9.54 9.60 -2.17
CA SER A 110 -8.90 8.33 -2.51
C SER A 110 -7.44 8.28 -2.05
N ALA A 111 -6.67 9.35 -2.26
CA ALA A 111 -5.28 9.40 -1.78
C ALA A 111 -5.19 9.36 -0.25
N ILE A 112 -6.09 10.02 0.47
CA ILE A 112 -6.16 9.98 1.94
C ILE A 112 -6.57 8.57 2.42
N GLY A 113 -7.61 7.99 1.81
CA GLY A 113 -8.10 6.66 2.16
C GLY A 113 -7.05 5.59 1.89
N MET A 114 -6.44 5.61 0.71
CA MET A 114 -5.34 4.71 0.35
C MET A 114 -4.14 4.91 1.27
N GLY A 115 -3.76 6.16 1.56
CA GLY A 115 -2.64 6.46 2.47
C GLY A 115 -2.89 5.92 3.88
N SER A 116 -4.11 6.03 4.38
CA SER A 116 -4.52 5.50 5.69
C SER A 116 -4.56 3.97 5.69
N ALA A 117 -5.11 3.35 4.65
CA ALA A 117 -5.13 1.90 4.50
C ALA A 117 -3.70 1.32 4.42
N ASN A 118 -2.81 1.96 3.65
CA ASN A 118 -1.41 1.58 3.55
C ASN A 118 -0.68 1.75 4.89
N ALA A 119 -1.00 2.79 5.67
CA ALA A 119 -0.45 2.99 7.01
C ALA A 119 -0.84 1.86 7.97
N LEU A 120 -2.12 1.47 7.97
CA LEU A 120 -2.63 0.41 8.83
C LEU A 120 -2.11 -0.97 8.40
N ALA A 121 -2.20 -1.30 7.10
CA ALA A 121 -1.75 -2.58 6.57
C ALA A 121 -0.23 -2.74 6.67
N GLY A 122 0.53 -1.74 6.22
CA GLY A 122 1.99 -1.77 6.32
C GLY A 122 2.47 -1.74 7.77
N GLY A 123 1.78 -1.00 8.65
CA GLY A 123 2.06 -0.98 10.08
C GLY A 123 1.80 -2.33 10.74
N TRP A 124 0.73 -3.02 10.34
CA TRP A 124 0.43 -4.37 10.81
C TRP A 124 1.48 -5.39 10.38
N VAL A 125 1.87 -5.37 9.10
CA VAL A 125 2.92 -6.23 8.56
C VAL A 125 4.25 -5.95 9.23
N TYR A 126 4.60 -4.68 9.43
CA TYR A 126 5.84 -4.29 10.11
C TYR A 126 5.86 -4.72 11.58
N TYR A 127 4.73 -4.58 12.28
CA TYR A 127 4.60 -4.99 13.68
C TYR A 127 4.71 -6.50 13.88
N ARG A 128 4.19 -7.30 12.94
CA ARG A 128 4.22 -8.78 13.00
C ARG A 128 5.40 -9.42 12.27
N GLY A 129 6.08 -8.67 11.43
CA GLY A 129 7.13 -9.17 10.55
C GLY A 129 8.45 -9.43 11.27
N ASP A 130 9.30 -10.24 10.64
CA ASP A 130 10.63 -10.57 11.13
C ASP A 130 11.66 -10.32 10.03
N LEU A 131 12.48 -9.29 10.21
CA LEU A 131 13.50 -8.87 9.24
C LEU A 131 14.55 -9.95 8.97
N ARG A 132 14.80 -10.83 9.96
CA ARG A 132 15.76 -11.92 9.79
C ARG A 132 15.19 -13.02 8.91
N LYS A 133 13.93 -13.41 9.12
CA LYS A 133 13.24 -14.39 8.28
C LYS A 133 13.13 -13.92 6.84
N ASP A 134 12.82 -12.64 6.62
CA ASP A 134 12.81 -12.05 5.27
C ASP A 134 14.17 -12.22 4.57
N ASN A 135 15.27 -12.01 5.28
CA ASN A 135 16.62 -12.16 4.72
C ASN A 135 16.96 -13.63 4.43
N GLU A 136 16.65 -14.55 5.34
CA GLU A 136 16.82 -15.99 5.15
C GLU A 136 16.04 -16.49 3.93
N GLU A 137 14.78 -16.08 3.79
CA GLU A 137 13.95 -16.41 2.63
C GLU A 137 14.51 -15.82 1.33
N ARG A 138 15.03 -14.58 1.38
CA ARG A 138 15.66 -13.94 0.21
C ARG A 138 16.89 -14.70 -0.25
N LEU A 139 17.73 -15.15 0.69
CA LEU A 139 18.91 -15.98 0.41
C LEU A 139 18.49 -17.35 -0.12
N ARG A 140 17.50 -18.01 0.49
CA ARG A 140 16.95 -19.30 0.04
C ARG A 140 16.39 -19.24 -1.38
N ARG A 141 15.72 -18.14 -1.73
CA ARG A 141 15.18 -17.94 -3.09
C ARG A 141 16.28 -17.75 -4.14
N ASN A 142 17.52 -17.45 -3.73
CA ASN A 142 18.70 -17.23 -4.57
C ASN A 142 18.39 -16.50 -5.89
N ARG A 143 17.60 -15.41 -5.79
CA ARG A 143 17.02 -14.74 -6.98
C ARG A 143 18.08 -14.24 -7.96
N TRP A 144 19.28 -13.99 -7.46
CA TRP A 144 20.42 -13.43 -8.20
C TRP A 144 21.51 -14.45 -8.50
N GLY A 145 21.30 -15.75 -8.19
CA GLY A 145 22.23 -16.83 -8.54
C GLY A 145 23.64 -16.71 -7.96
N ALA A 146 23.83 -15.95 -6.88
CA ALA A 146 25.17 -15.60 -6.39
C ALA A 146 25.83 -16.71 -5.55
N VAL A 147 25.11 -17.79 -5.26
CA VAL A 147 25.63 -18.94 -4.51
C VAL A 147 25.71 -20.13 -5.47
N GLU A 148 26.85 -20.24 -6.14
CA GLU A 148 27.37 -21.51 -6.67
C GLU A 148 28.33 -22.03 -5.60
N GLU A 149 28.06 -23.22 -5.05
CA GLU A 149 29.03 -23.98 -4.21
C GLU A 149 30.09 -24.64 -5.10
#